data_AF-X1KE90-F1
#
_entry.id   AF-X1KE90-F1
#
_cell.length_a   1.000
_cell.length_b   1.000
_cell.length_c   1.000
_cell.angle_alpha   90.00
_cell.angle_beta   90.00
_cell.angle_gamma   90.00
#
_symmetry.space_group_name_H-M   'P 1'
#
loop_
_entity.id
_entity.type
_entity.pdbx_description
1 polymer ?
#
loop_
_entity_poly.entity_id
_entity_poly.type
_entity_poly.pdbx_seq_one_letter_code
_entity_poly.pdbx_strand_id
1 'polypeptide(L)'
;MAVNVGKKVVDLITIPSDTGKLIGVAEGKNIHLLSTKGEVLRTLEADGAVRMLCWWGEHRLLLVGCADEQVIAFDETGKRKWV
;
A
#
# COMPACT_ATOMS: atom_id res chain seq x y z
N MET A 1 -4.85 -7.71 -18.61
CA MET A 1 -5.81 -6.71 -18.06
C MET A 1 -5.01 -5.61 -17.38
N ALA A 2 -5.43 -4.36 -17.49
CA ALA A 2 -4.76 -3.21 -16.87
C ALA A 2 -5.76 -2.47 -15.96
N VAL A 3 -5.29 -2.00 -14.81
CA VAL A 3 -6.08 -1.25 -13.83
C VAL A 3 -5.53 0.17 -13.79
N ASN A 4 -6.41 1.17 -13.88
CA ASN A 4 -6.02 2.57 -13.72
C ASN A 4 -6.03 2.91 -12.23
N VAL A 5 -4.88 3.34 -11.71
CA VAL A 5 -4.69 3.75 -10.31
C VAL A 5 -4.49 5.27 -10.18
N GLY A 6 -4.74 6.05 -11.24
CA GLY A 6 -4.67 7.52 -11.21
C GLY A 6 -3.38 8.06 -11.80
N LYS A 7 -2.29 8.09 -11.03
CA LYS A 7 -1.01 8.68 -11.46
C LYS A 7 0.07 7.61 -11.71
N LYS A 8 1.30 8.07 -11.94
CA LYS A 8 2.48 7.22 -12.12
C LYS A 8 2.68 6.31 -10.89
N VAL A 9 2.69 5.01 -11.14
CA VAL A 9 3.06 4.01 -10.14
C VAL A 9 4.53 4.18 -9.77
N VAL A 10 4.80 4.28 -8.47
CA VAL A 10 6.15 4.42 -7.92
C VAL A 10 6.67 3.11 -7.34
N ASP A 11 5.78 2.26 -6.82
CA ASP A 11 6.14 0.94 -6.29
C ASP A 11 4.93 -0.02 -6.34
N LEU A 12 5.22 -1.32 -6.37
CA LEU A 12 4.23 -2.39 -6.40
C LEU A 12 4.75 -3.62 -5.65
N ILE A 13 3.99 -4.08 -4.65
CA ILE A 13 4.31 -5.28 -3.87
C ILE A 13 3.13 -6.24 -3.76
N THR A 14 3.43 -7.50 -3.46
CA THR A 14 2.41 -8.49 -3.07
C THR A 14 2.31 -8.56 -1.56
N ILE A 15 1.10 -8.50 -1.02
CA ILE A 15 0.82 -8.54 0.42
C ILE A 15 0.01 -9.80 0.73
N PRO A 16 0.50 -10.71 1.60
CA PRO A 16 -0.31 -11.81 2.12
C PRO A 16 -1.49 -11.30 2.94
N SER A 17 -2.68 -11.86 2.75
CA SER A 17 -3.86 -11.64 3.61
C SER A 17 -4.58 -12.96 3.86
N ASP A 18 -5.47 -12.98 4.85
CA ASP A 18 -6.24 -14.18 5.23
C ASP A 18 -7.18 -14.65 4.10
N THR A 19 -7.59 -13.73 3.22
CA THR A 19 -8.48 -14.03 2.07
C THR A 19 -7.73 -14.30 0.77
N GLY A 20 -6.39 -14.31 0.82
CA GLY A 20 -5.53 -14.48 -0.34
C GLY A 20 -4.52 -13.35 -0.50
N LYS A 21 -3.88 -13.27 -1.66
CA LYS A 21 -2.89 -12.22 -1.94
C LYS A 21 -3.58 -10.92 -2.35
N LEU A 22 -3.06 -9.81 -1.84
CA LEU A 22 -3.37 -8.46 -2.31
C LEU A 22 -2.18 -7.91 -3.10
N ILE A 23 -2.45 -6.93 -3.96
CA ILE A 23 -1.43 -6.15 -4.64
C ILE A 23 -1.49 -4.74 -4.09
N GLY A 24 -0.41 -4.30 -3.43
CA GLY A 24 -0.25 -2.92 -3.00
C GLY A 24 0.40 -2.10 -4.12
N VAL A 25 -0.26 -1.04 -4.57
CA VAL A 25 0.23 -0.16 -5.64
C VAL A 25 0.31 1.27 -5.12
N ALA A 26 1.51 1.85 -5.14
CA ALA A 26 1.73 3.22 -4.69
C ALA A 26 1.73 4.20 -5.87
N GLU A 27 1.04 5.33 -5.70
CA GLU A 27 1.08 6.49 -6.59
C GLU A 27 0.91 7.76 -5.76
N GLY A 28 1.65 8.83 -6.06
CA GLY A 28 1.45 10.10 -5.33
C GLY A 28 1.54 9.90 -3.82
N LYS A 29 0.46 10.17 -3.09
CA LYS A 29 0.32 9.87 -1.64
C LYS A 29 -0.54 8.63 -1.34
N ASN A 30 -1.09 8.01 -2.38
CA ASN A 30 -2.06 6.93 -2.27
C ASN A 30 -1.38 5.56 -2.37
N ILE A 31 -1.98 4.61 -1.67
CA ILE A 31 -1.68 3.19 -1.78
C ILE A 31 -2.99 2.46 -2.07
N HIS A 32 -3.12 1.93 -3.29
CA HIS A 32 -4.27 1.11 -3.67
C HIS A 32 -4.00 -0.35 -3.30
N LEU A 33 -4.91 -0.96 -2.55
CA LEU A 33 -4.90 -2.39 -2.29
C LEU A 33 -5.86 -3.05 -3.26
N LEU A 34 -5.32 -3.84 -4.18
CA LEU A 34 -6.08 -4.51 -5.22
C LEU A 34 -6.25 -6.00 -4.92
N SER A 35 -7.36 -6.57 -5.36
CA SER A 35 -7.48 -8.02 -5.51
C SER A 35 -6.59 -8.52 -6.64
N THR A 36 -6.31 -9.82 -6.69
CA THR A 36 -5.61 -10.45 -7.84
C THR A 36 -6.40 -10.36 -9.15
N LYS A 37 -7.68 -9.99 -9.08
CA LYS A 37 -8.53 -9.69 -10.24
C LYS A 37 -8.50 -8.20 -10.61
N GLY A 38 -7.62 -7.41 -10.01
CA GLY A 38 -7.47 -5.98 -10.33
C GLY A 38 -8.57 -5.07 -9.79
N GLU A 39 -9.42 -5.56 -8.88
CA GLU A 39 -10.44 -4.73 -8.23
C GLU A 39 -9.79 -3.92 -7.10
N VAL A 40 -10.07 -2.61 -7.03
CA VAL A 40 -9.62 -1.78 -5.91
C VAL A 40 -10.46 -2.11 -4.68
N LEU A 41 -9.87 -2.79 -3.71
CA LEU A 41 -10.54 -3.14 -2.45
C LEU A 41 -10.46 -1.99 -1.44
N ARG A 42 -9.36 -1.23 -1.46
CA ARG A 42 -9.12 -0.11 -0.56
C ARG A 42 -8.13 0.87 -1.15
N THR A 43 -8.19 2.12 -0.72
CA THR A 43 -7.14 3.11 -0.92
C THR A 43 -6.74 3.68 0.44
N LEU A 44 -5.44 3.70 0.71
CA LEU A 44 -4.83 4.28 1.89
C LEU A 44 -4.13 5.56 1.48
N GLU A 45 -4.01 6.53 2.39
CA GLU A 45 -3.33 7.79 2.13
C GLU A 45 -2.19 7.98 3.14
N ALA A 46 -1.01 8.30 2.63
CA ALA A 46 0.17 8.70 3.39
C ALA A 46 0.23 10.24 3.52
N ASP A 47 1.01 10.73 4.48
CA ASP A 47 1.14 12.18 4.71
C ASP A 47 2.00 12.86 3.63
N GLY A 48 2.99 12.13 3.13
CA GLY A 48 3.92 12.53 2.07
C GLY A 48 3.78 11.69 0.80
N ALA A 49 4.46 12.11 -0.26
CA ALA A 49 4.50 11.32 -1.49
C ALA A 49 5.22 9.99 -1.23
N VAL A 50 4.60 8.87 -1.57
CA VAL A 50 5.15 7.53 -1.38
C VAL A 50 6.36 7.35 -2.29
N ARG A 51 7.41 6.70 -1.77
CA ARG A 51 8.59 6.28 -2.53
C ARG A 51 8.77 4.78 -2.57
N MET A 52 8.33 4.08 -1.52
CA MET A 52 8.44 2.63 -1.44
C MET A 52 7.40 2.03 -0.49
N LEU A 53 7.03 0.79 -0.76
CA LEU A 53 6.21 -0.07 0.07
C LEU A 53 7.05 -1.25 0.56
N CYS A 54 6.83 -1.67 1.80
CA CYS A 54 7.44 -2.89 2.33
C CYS A 54 6.42 -3.64 3.18
N TRP A 55 6.28 -4.94 2.96
CA TRP A 55 5.49 -5.79 3.83
C TRP A 55 6.35 -6.37 4.94
N TRP A 56 6.05 -5.99 6.19
CA TRP A 56 6.67 -6.56 7.37
C TRP A 56 5.84 -7.74 7.89
N GLY A 57 6.18 -8.94 7.43
CA GLY A 57 5.41 -10.16 7.70
C GLY A 57 5.25 -10.51 9.18
N GLU A 58 6.31 -10.36 9.97
CA GLU A 58 6.30 -10.71 11.40
C GLU A 58 5.26 -9.91 12.21
N HIS A 59 5.10 -8.61 11.90
CA HIS A 59 4.15 -7.74 12.60
C HIS A 59 2.86 -7.49 11.84
N ARG A 60 2.71 -8.09 10.64
CA ARG A 60 1.59 -7.87 9.72
C ARG A 60 1.34 -6.40 9.40
N LEU A 61 2.42 -5.65 9.13
CA LEU A 61 2.35 -4.23 8.80
C LEU A 61 2.76 -3.96 7.36
N LEU A 62 1.99 -3.08 6.71
CA LEU A 62 2.41 -2.41 5.49
C LEU A 62 3.15 -1.13 5.85
N LEU A 63 4.45 -1.10 5.60
CA LEU A 63 5.30 0.06 5.77
C LEU A 63 5.31 0.90 4.50
N VAL A 64 5.22 2.22 4.66
CA VAL A 64 5.19 3.20 3.58
C VAL A 64 6.27 4.23 3.82
N GLY A 65 7.33 4.17 3.01
CA GLY A 65 8.40 5.17 3.03
C GLY A 65 8.01 6.37 2.18
N CYS A 66 8.05 7.56 2.78
CA CYS A 66 7.53 8.79 2.18
C CYS A 66 8.64 9.80 1.86
N ALA A 67 8.30 10.78 1.02
CA ALA A 67 9.24 11.79 0.53
C ALA A 67 9.64 12.83 1.58
N ASP A 68 8.83 12.96 2.63
CA ASP A 68 8.99 13.81 3.82
C ASP A 68 9.80 13.13 4.93
N GLU A 69 10.55 12.08 4.58
CA GLU A 69 11.44 11.33 5.48
C GLU A 69 10.71 10.55 6.59
N GLN A 70 9.38 10.47 6.53
CA GLN A 70 8.57 9.67 7.45
C GLN A 70 8.38 8.24 6.93
N VAL A 71 8.21 7.31 7.87
CA VAL A 71 7.75 5.94 7.61
C VAL A 71 6.43 5.73 8.34
N ILE A 72 5.39 5.41 7.58
CA ILE A 72 4.05 5.14 8.11
C ILE A 72 3.79 3.64 8.09
N ALA A 73 3.08 3.13 9.09
CA ALA A 73 2.64 1.74 9.13
C ALA A 73 1.11 1.64 9.14
N PHE A 74 0.56 0.79 8.27
CA PHE A 74 -0.83 0.35 8.29
C PHE A 74 -0.92 -1.12 8.68
N ASP A 75 -1.95 -1.50 9.43
CA ASP A 75 -2.30 -2.91 9.59
C ASP A 75 -3.04 -3.46 8.36
N GLU A 76 -3.29 -4.77 8.38
CA GLU A 76 -4.04 -5.51 7.36
C GLU A 76 -5.45 -4.97 7.08
N THR A 77 -6.06 -4.25 8.02
CA THR A 77 -7.38 -3.61 7.83
C THR A 77 -7.27 -2.24 7.16
N GLY A 78 -6.05 -1.74 6.97
CA GLY A 78 -5.76 -0.40 6.50
C GLY A 78 -5.78 0.65 7.61
N LYS A 79 -5.80 0.25 8.89
CA LYS A 79 -5.76 1.20 10.00
C LYS A 79 -4.31 1.58 10.29
N ARG A 80 -4.04 2.89 10.34
CA ARG A 80 -2.73 3.45 10.68
C ARG A 80 -2.32 3.09 12.12
N LYS A 81 -1.06 2.67 12.31
CA LYS A 81 -0.49 2.26 13.60
C LYS A 81 0.56 3.21 14.14
N TRP A 82 1.36 3.82 13.28
CA TRP A 82 2.40 4.78 13.69
C TRP A 82 1.94 6.20 13.38
N VAL A 83 2.22 7.10 14.32
CA VAL A 83 1.95 8.54 14.25
C VAL A 83 3.28 9.26 14.23
#